data_AF-A0A7W0P5A0-F1
#
_entry.id   AF-A0A7W0P5A0-F1
#
_cell.length_a   1.000
_cell.length_b   1.000
_cell.length_c   1.000
_cell.angle_alpha   90.00
_cell.angle_beta   90.00
_cell.angle_gamma   90.00
#
_symmetry.space_group_name_H-M   'P 1'
#
loop_
_entity.id
_entity.type
_entity.pdbx_description
1 polymer ?
#
loop_
_entity_poly.entity_id
_entity_poly.type
_entity_poly.pdbx_seq_one_letter_code
_entity_poly.pdbx_strand_id
1 'polypeptide(L)'
;MALWVEDRDRIADFVTRHLGMHVIDRTERFTLVGADARRGKLTLFAADGPRQQGALKHVGFRVSDLDRALDGIPKSDIKRVDGRAYFQLGEGLSLALVEAPTDSEVDLDHAALYSADPETTAEQYERLGFRPSTPGASGVPRVEVGGAWVEFHQGDPSARDKPLLNHLAVLVDSAQEHIEEAKTLGIEIDDIVDAENTYAVFLRGPEGVRVEYVEHKPTFSLV
;
A
#
# COMPACT_ATOMS: atom_id res chain seq x y z
N MET A 1 2.39 3.35 -0.14
CA MET A 1 1.71 2.72 -1.30
C MET A 1 1.05 3.80 -2.14
N ALA A 2 0.92 3.59 -3.44
CA ALA A 2 0.29 4.54 -4.36
C ALA A 2 -0.90 3.94 -5.11
N LEU A 3 -1.94 4.76 -5.28
CA LEU A 3 -3.17 4.41 -5.97
C LEU A 3 -3.46 5.40 -7.10
N TRP A 4 -3.98 4.90 -8.21
CA TRP A 4 -4.68 5.67 -9.22
C TRP A 4 -6.16 5.72 -8.87
N VAL A 5 -6.74 6.91 -8.80
CA VAL A 5 -8.14 7.12 -8.38
C VAL A 5 -8.77 8.24 -9.20
N GLU A 6 -10.07 8.11 -9.50
CA GLU A 6 -10.85 9.17 -10.14
C GLU A 6 -11.09 10.33 -9.17
N ASP A 7 -11.49 10.00 -7.94
CA ASP A 7 -11.83 10.97 -6.90
C ASP A 7 -10.90 10.84 -5.69
N ARG A 8 -9.71 11.44 -5.80
CA ARG A 8 -8.75 11.48 -4.68
C ARG A 8 -9.26 12.27 -3.48
N ASP A 9 -10.12 13.26 -3.70
CA ASP A 9 -10.60 14.15 -2.66
C ASP A 9 -11.57 13.42 -1.74
N ARG A 10 -12.48 12.62 -2.28
CA ARG A 10 -13.35 11.75 -1.50
C ARG A 10 -12.57 10.80 -0.58
N ILE A 11 -11.50 10.19 -1.09
CA ILE A 11 -10.68 9.25 -0.32
C ILE A 11 -9.88 10.00 0.75
N ALA A 12 -9.24 11.12 0.40
CA ALA A 12 -8.51 11.97 1.34
C ALA A 12 -9.43 12.49 2.46
N ASP A 13 -10.62 12.99 2.12
CA ASP A 13 -11.62 13.45 3.07
C ASP A 13 -12.03 12.35 4.05
N PHE A 14 -12.23 11.12 3.56
CA PHE A 14 -12.61 10.00 4.42
C PHE A 14 -11.50 9.69 5.44
N VAL A 15 -10.27 9.48 4.98
CA VAL A 15 -9.17 9.07 5.87
C VAL A 15 -8.76 10.18 6.82
N THR A 16 -8.88 11.45 6.42
CA THR A 16 -8.56 12.58 7.29
C THR A 16 -9.66 12.87 8.31
N ARG A 17 -10.92 12.72 7.93
CA ARG A 17 -12.06 12.94 8.84
C ARG A 17 -12.22 11.82 9.85
N HIS A 18 -11.95 10.57 9.47
CA HIS A 18 -12.34 9.41 10.26
C HIS A 18 -11.17 8.59 10.80
N LEU A 19 -10.00 8.61 10.16
CA LEU A 19 -8.89 7.71 10.50
C LEU A 19 -7.70 8.44 11.13
N GLY A 20 -7.83 9.71 11.52
CA GLY A 20 -6.75 10.47 12.16
C GLY A 20 -5.59 10.83 11.22
N MET A 21 -5.75 10.64 9.91
CA MET A 21 -4.74 11.07 8.93
C MET A 21 -4.82 12.56 8.65
N HIS A 22 -3.78 13.11 8.02
CA HIS A 22 -3.78 14.45 7.47
C HIS A 22 -3.19 14.45 6.05
N VAL A 23 -3.45 15.53 5.31
CA VAL A 23 -2.77 15.77 4.03
C VAL A 23 -1.36 16.24 4.33
N ILE A 24 -0.37 15.45 3.92
CA ILE A 24 1.05 15.75 4.06
C ILE A 24 1.50 16.67 2.91
N ASP A 25 1.07 16.34 1.69
CA ASP A 25 1.38 17.13 0.49
C ASP A 25 0.24 17.03 -0.52
N ARG A 26 0.04 18.09 -1.29
CA ARG A 26 -0.96 18.16 -2.35
C ARG A 26 -0.41 18.93 -3.53
N THR A 27 -0.33 18.24 -4.66
CA THR A 27 0.06 18.81 -5.95
C THR A 27 -1.07 18.69 -6.96
N GLU A 28 -0.86 19.19 -8.17
CA GLU A 28 -1.79 18.93 -9.27
C GLU A 28 -1.89 17.42 -9.57
N ARG A 29 -0.79 16.67 -9.43
CA ARG A 29 -0.70 15.24 -9.79
C ARG A 29 -1.22 14.31 -8.71
N PHE A 30 -0.92 14.59 -7.44
CA PHE A 30 -1.27 13.67 -6.35
C PHE A 30 -1.66 14.38 -5.05
N THR A 31 -2.30 13.62 -4.16
CA THR A 31 -2.48 13.97 -2.74
C THR A 31 -1.85 12.88 -1.89
N LEU A 32 -0.94 13.26 -1.00
CA LEU A 32 -0.27 12.36 -0.07
C LEU A 32 -0.92 12.50 1.30
N VAL A 33 -1.40 11.38 1.85
CA VAL A 33 -2.03 11.32 3.18
C VAL A 33 -1.36 10.28 4.07
N GLY A 34 -1.31 10.58 5.36
CA GLY A 34 -0.78 9.69 6.39
C GLY A 34 -0.95 10.30 7.78
N ALA A 35 -0.64 9.52 8.82
CA ALA A 35 -0.62 10.03 10.20
C ALA A 35 0.76 10.60 10.60
N ASP A 36 1.82 10.12 9.96
CA ASP A 36 3.20 10.57 10.16
C ASP A 36 3.91 10.57 8.80
N ALA A 37 4.64 11.64 8.50
CA ALA A 37 5.46 11.74 7.30
C ALA A 37 6.62 10.72 7.24
N ARG A 38 6.87 9.95 8.29
CA ARG A 38 7.90 8.88 8.34
C ARG A 38 7.32 7.47 8.25
N ARG A 39 6.00 7.30 8.35
CA ARG A 39 5.34 6.00 8.47
C ARG A 39 4.26 5.84 7.40
N GLY A 40 3.56 4.72 7.38
CA GLY A 40 2.73 4.27 6.25
C GLY A 40 1.88 5.38 5.61
N LYS A 41 2.09 5.62 4.30
CA LYS A 41 1.40 6.66 3.53
C LYS A 41 0.60 6.10 2.37
N LEU A 42 -0.45 6.83 2.01
CA LEU A 42 -1.15 6.68 0.73
C LEU A 42 -0.87 7.88 -0.17
N THR A 43 -0.33 7.60 -1.35
CA THR A 43 -0.26 8.57 -2.43
C THR A 43 -1.44 8.34 -3.38
N LEU A 44 -2.31 9.32 -3.53
CA LEU A 44 -3.49 9.28 -4.36
C LEU A 44 -3.26 10.10 -5.63
N PHE A 45 -2.99 9.42 -6.74
CA PHE A 45 -2.82 10.05 -8.05
C PHE A 45 -4.18 10.19 -8.74
N ALA A 46 -4.50 11.40 -9.17
CA ALA A 46 -5.71 11.64 -9.96
C ALA A 46 -5.54 11.02 -11.35
N ALA A 47 -6.52 10.23 -11.80
CA ALA A 47 -6.52 9.60 -13.12
C ALA A 47 -7.95 9.38 -13.63
N ASP A 48 -8.12 9.34 -14.95
CA ASP A 48 -9.44 9.16 -15.56
C ASP A 48 -10.10 7.83 -15.15
N GLY A 49 -11.30 7.92 -14.60
CA GLY A 49 -12.13 6.79 -14.18
C GLY A 49 -12.91 6.11 -15.32
N PRO A 50 -13.72 5.09 -14.99
CA PRO A 50 -13.64 4.37 -13.71
C PRO A 50 -12.34 3.55 -13.63
N ARG A 51 -11.72 3.53 -12.45
CA ARG A 51 -10.60 2.65 -12.14
C ARG A 51 -11.10 1.24 -11.84
N GLN A 52 -10.22 0.27 -12.05
CA GLN A 52 -10.52 -1.15 -11.93
C GLN A 52 -9.67 -1.75 -10.81
N GLN A 53 -10.26 -2.61 -10.01
CA GLN A 53 -9.62 -3.17 -8.82
C GLN A 53 -8.25 -3.82 -9.11
N GLY A 54 -8.15 -4.59 -10.20
CA GLY A 54 -6.93 -5.32 -10.56
C GLY A 54 -6.48 -6.24 -9.43
N ALA A 55 -5.17 -6.31 -9.21
CA ALA A 55 -4.59 -7.11 -8.12
C ALA A 55 -4.90 -6.59 -6.72
N LEU A 56 -5.39 -5.35 -6.53
CA LEU A 56 -5.62 -4.81 -5.19
C LEU A 56 -6.91 -5.36 -4.56
N LYS A 57 -6.81 -6.11 -3.48
CA LYS A 57 -7.98 -6.52 -2.70
C LYS A 57 -8.44 -5.40 -1.77
N HIS A 58 -7.56 -4.94 -0.88
CA HIS A 58 -7.83 -3.88 0.08
C HIS A 58 -6.53 -3.33 0.67
N VAL A 59 -6.63 -2.20 1.36
CA VAL A 59 -5.54 -1.62 2.16
C VAL A 59 -5.92 -1.68 3.63
N GLY A 60 -5.08 -2.31 4.45
CA GLY A 60 -5.27 -2.42 5.89
C GLY A 60 -4.47 -1.38 6.66
N PHE A 61 -5.11 -0.74 7.62
CA PHE A 61 -4.47 0.09 8.64
C PHE A 61 -4.67 -0.51 10.01
N ARG A 62 -3.64 -0.41 10.84
CA ARG A 62 -3.67 -0.84 12.23
C ARG A 62 -3.96 0.35 13.13
N VAL A 63 -4.76 0.11 14.15
CA VAL A 63 -5.11 1.04 15.21
C VAL A 63 -4.94 0.31 16.55
N SER A 64 -4.67 1.08 17.61
CA SER A 64 -4.48 0.50 18.95
C SER A 64 -5.80 0.09 19.64
N ASP A 65 -6.92 0.69 19.24
CA ASP A 65 -8.27 0.39 19.72
C ASP A 65 -9.25 0.56 18.55
N LEU A 66 -9.81 -0.57 18.07
CA LEU A 66 -10.67 -0.57 16.89
C LEU A 66 -12.03 0.05 17.17
N ASP A 67 -12.61 -0.19 18.35
CA ASP A 67 -13.92 0.35 18.67
C ASP A 67 -13.88 1.88 18.81
N ARG A 68 -12.80 2.41 19.40
CA ARG A 68 -12.52 3.85 19.43
C ARG A 68 -12.30 4.43 18.05
N ALA A 69 -11.52 3.77 17.20
CA ALA A 69 -11.24 4.26 15.84
C ALA A 69 -12.49 4.29 14.94
N LEU A 70 -13.52 3.52 15.28
CA LEU A 70 -14.79 3.48 14.57
C LEU A 70 -15.83 4.46 15.12
N ASP A 71 -15.52 5.15 16.22
CA ASP A 71 -16.44 6.13 16.80
C ASP A 71 -16.70 7.29 15.81
N GLY A 72 -17.95 7.69 15.69
CA GLY A 72 -18.38 8.71 14.72
C GLY A 72 -18.49 8.25 13.25
N ILE A 73 -18.15 7.01 12.92
CA ILE A 73 -18.41 6.45 11.58
C ILE A 73 -19.80 5.80 11.55
N PRO A 74 -20.68 6.10 10.56
CA PRO A 74 -21.98 5.46 10.46
C PRO A 74 -21.86 3.93 10.37
N LYS A 75 -22.60 3.21 11.23
CA LYS A 75 -22.56 1.73 11.26
C LYS A 75 -22.99 1.08 9.94
N SER A 76 -23.80 1.76 9.13
CA SER A 76 -24.19 1.32 7.79
C SER A 76 -23.01 1.22 6.82
N ASP A 77 -21.94 1.97 7.09
CA ASP A 77 -20.79 2.11 6.21
C ASP A 77 -19.65 1.17 6.63
N ILE A 78 -19.85 0.43 7.73
CA ILE A 78 -18.87 -0.49 8.31
C ILE A 78 -19.33 -1.93 8.09
N LYS A 79 -18.51 -2.72 7.39
CA LYS A 79 -18.64 -4.17 7.37
C LYS A 79 -17.63 -4.79 8.32
N ARG A 80 -18.09 -5.49 9.37
CA ARG A 80 -17.20 -6.25 10.26
C ARG A 80 -17.04 -7.70 9.79
N VAL A 81 -15.80 -8.17 9.69
CA VAL A 81 -15.45 -9.55 9.33
C VAL A 81 -14.20 -9.93 10.12
N ASP A 82 -14.25 -11.05 10.85
CA ASP A 82 -13.10 -11.63 11.58
C ASP A 82 -12.32 -10.62 12.43
N GLY A 83 -13.03 -9.80 13.20
CA GLY A 83 -12.43 -8.79 14.08
C GLY A 83 -11.88 -7.55 13.36
N ARG A 84 -12.10 -7.41 12.06
CA ARG A 84 -11.71 -6.26 11.25
C ARG A 84 -12.92 -5.44 10.82
N ALA A 85 -12.72 -4.17 10.51
CA ALA A 85 -13.74 -3.29 9.96
C ALA A 85 -13.37 -2.83 8.56
N TYR A 86 -14.29 -2.95 7.61
CA TYR A 86 -14.07 -2.61 6.20
C TYR A 86 -14.97 -1.46 5.74
N PHE A 87 -14.43 -0.63 4.85
CA PHE A 87 -15.10 0.53 4.23
C PHE A 87 -14.91 0.49 2.72
N GLN A 88 -15.92 0.92 1.98
CA GLN A 88 -15.88 1.02 0.52
C GLN A 88 -15.84 2.50 0.13
N LEU A 89 -14.79 2.93 -0.57
CA LEU A 89 -14.55 4.34 -0.89
C LEU A 89 -14.83 4.72 -2.34
N GLY A 90 -15.43 3.80 -3.11
CA GLY A 90 -15.69 3.96 -4.55
C GLY A 90 -14.69 3.19 -5.40
N GLU A 91 -15.03 2.95 -6.67
CA GLU A 91 -14.16 2.27 -7.66
C GLU A 91 -13.64 0.88 -7.24
N GLY A 92 -14.29 0.25 -6.27
CA GLY A 92 -13.85 -1.02 -5.67
C GLY A 92 -12.72 -0.89 -4.65
N LEU A 93 -12.29 0.33 -4.29
CA LEU A 93 -11.31 0.55 -3.24
C LEU A 93 -11.93 0.21 -1.88
N SER A 94 -11.38 -0.82 -1.25
CA SER A 94 -11.69 -1.20 0.12
C SER A 94 -10.54 -0.80 1.04
N LEU A 95 -10.88 -0.13 2.15
CA LEU A 95 -9.98 0.02 3.29
C LEU A 95 -10.40 -0.91 4.42
N ALA A 96 -9.45 -1.31 5.26
CA ALA A 96 -9.69 -2.09 6.46
C ALA A 96 -9.01 -1.44 7.67
N LEU A 97 -9.65 -1.50 8.84
CA LEU A 97 -9.04 -1.29 10.14
C LEU A 97 -8.87 -2.62 10.87
N VAL A 98 -7.72 -2.79 11.49
CA VAL A 98 -7.35 -3.95 12.32
C VAL A 98 -6.83 -3.45 13.67
N GLU A 99 -7.27 -4.08 14.76
CA GLU A 99 -6.66 -3.81 16.06
C GLU A 99 -5.33 -4.56 16.18
N ALA A 100 -4.23 -3.84 16.36
CA ALA A 100 -2.91 -4.42 16.54
C ALA A 100 -1.98 -3.45 17.30
N PRO A 101 -0.91 -3.94 17.95
CA PRO A 101 0.06 -3.07 18.62
C PRO A 101 0.64 -2.03 17.65
N THR A 102 0.48 -0.76 17.99
CA THR A 102 1.09 0.38 17.30
C THR A 102 1.30 1.52 18.29
N ASP A 103 2.35 2.28 18.08
CA ASP A 103 2.70 3.52 18.79
C ASP A 103 2.18 4.78 18.06
N SER A 104 1.40 4.60 16.98
CA SER A 104 0.68 5.66 16.25
C SER A 104 -0.84 5.53 16.47
N GLU A 105 -1.60 6.60 16.24
CA GLU A 105 -3.07 6.51 16.22
C GLU A 105 -3.56 5.60 15.09
N VAL A 106 -2.90 5.70 13.93
CA VAL A 106 -3.09 4.83 12.78
C VAL A 106 -1.76 4.62 12.06
N ASP A 107 -1.53 3.42 11.53
CA ASP A 107 -0.37 3.11 10.70
C ASP A 107 -0.74 2.09 9.62
N LEU A 108 0.05 2.00 8.55
CA LEU A 108 -0.16 0.98 7.51
C LEU A 108 0.11 -0.40 8.12
N ASP A 109 -0.88 -1.27 8.02
CA ASP A 109 -0.75 -2.66 8.47
C ASP A 109 -0.36 -3.54 7.30
N HIS A 110 -1.17 -3.55 6.24
CA HIS A 110 -0.91 -4.39 5.08
C HIS A 110 -1.49 -3.85 3.78
N ALA A 111 -0.90 -4.29 2.67
CA ALA A 111 -1.56 -4.32 1.37
C ALA A 111 -2.04 -5.75 1.11
N ALA A 112 -3.33 -5.94 0.85
CA ALA A 112 -3.86 -7.23 0.44
C ALA A 112 -3.99 -7.27 -1.07
N LEU A 113 -3.40 -8.29 -1.69
CA LEU A 113 -3.41 -8.51 -3.12
C LEU A 113 -4.17 -9.79 -3.45
N TYR A 114 -4.90 -9.78 -4.55
CA TYR A 114 -5.35 -11.01 -5.18
C TYR A 114 -4.17 -11.71 -5.82
N SER A 115 -4.20 -13.04 -5.76
CA SER A 115 -3.24 -13.91 -6.42
C SER A 115 -3.89 -15.19 -6.94
N ALA A 116 -3.41 -15.65 -8.09
CA ALA A 116 -3.80 -16.94 -8.66
C ALA A 116 -3.18 -18.12 -7.89
N ASP A 117 -2.02 -17.92 -7.27
CA ASP A 117 -1.33 -18.87 -6.41
C ASP A 117 -0.62 -18.13 -5.26
N PRO A 118 -1.32 -17.95 -4.12
CA PRO A 118 -0.82 -17.16 -2.99
C PRO A 118 0.51 -17.62 -2.39
N GLU A 119 0.74 -18.93 -2.30
CA GLU A 119 1.97 -19.48 -1.71
C GLU A 119 3.16 -19.20 -2.63
N THR A 120 3.04 -19.57 -3.91
CA THR A 120 4.08 -19.30 -4.91
C THR A 120 4.35 -17.79 -5.03
N THR A 121 3.31 -16.95 -4.94
CA THR A 121 3.46 -15.50 -5.01
C THR A 121 4.24 -14.96 -3.81
N ALA A 122 3.98 -15.46 -2.60
CA ALA A 122 4.76 -15.07 -1.42
C ALA A 122 6.25 -15.38 -1.58
N GLU A 123 6.58 -16.61 -2.03
CA GLU A 123 7.97 -17.02 -2.29
C GLU A 123 8.66 -16.14 -3.36
N GLN A 124 7.92 -15.68 -4.36
CA GLN A 124 8.46 -14.78 -5.37
C GLN A 124 8.74 -13.37 -4.83
N TYR A 125 7.91 -12.85 -3.91
CA TYR A 125 8.19 -11.59 -3.25
C TYR A 125 9.44 -11.63 -2.36
N GLU A 126 9.84 -12.81 -1.85
CA GLU A 126 11.11 -12.94 -1.14
C GLU A 126 12.33 -12.62 -2.02
N ARG A 127 12.24 -12.92 -3.32
CA ARG A 127 13.28 -12.55 -4.30
C ARG A 127 13.36 -11.04 -4.56
N LEU A 128 12.34 -10.31 -4.13
CA LEU A 128 12.28 -8.85 -4.13
C LEU A 128 12.76 -8.27 -2.78
N GLY A 129 13.38 -9.08 -1.91
CA GLY A 129 13.90 -8.63 -0.62
C GLY A 129 12.84 -8.47 0.48
N PHE A 130 11.60 -8.94 0.25
CA PHE A 130 10.61 -9.02 1.32
C PHE A 130 10.93 -10.22 2.22
N ARG A 131 10.60 -10.13 3.51
CA ARG A 131 10.90 -11.20 4.47
C ARG A 131 9.75 -12.20 4.55
N PRO A 132 10.02 -13.52 4.57
CA PRO A 132 8.99 -14.51 4.83
C PRO A 132 8.33 -14.26 6.19
N SER A 133 7.03 -14.48 6.28
CA SER A 133 6.29 -14.30 7.52
C SER A 133 5.21 -15.37 7.66
N THR A 134 4.96 -15.83 8.88
CA THR A 134 3.84 -16.73 9.13
C THR A 134 2.53 -15.99 8.87
N PRO A 135 1.47 -16.69 8.40
CA PRO A 135 0.15 -16.11 8.22
C PRO A 135 -0.34 -15.32 9.44
N GLY A 136 -1.00 -14.20 9.18
CA GLY A 136 -1.65 -13.38 10.20
C GLY A 136 -3.05 -13.89 10.56
N ALA A 137 -3.86 -13.03 11.17
CA ALA A 137 -5.26 -13.35 11.51
C ALA A 137 -6.15 -13.65 10.30
N SER A 138 -5.70 -13.33 9.08
CA SER A 138 -6.39 -13.67 7.81
C SER A 138 -6.16 -15.12 7.41
N GLY A 139 -5.14 -15.78 7.97
CA GLY A 139 -4.76 -17.15 7.63
C GLY A 139 -4.16 -17.33 6.24
N VAL A 140 -3.92 -16.23 5.50
CA VAL A 140 -3.35 -16.29 4.15
C VAL A 140 -1.84 -16.12 4.14
N PRO A 141 -1.13 -16.62 3.10
CA PRO A 141 0.29 -16.36 2.91
C PRO A 141 0.59 -14.87 2.88
N ARG A 142 1.74 -14.48 3.45
CA ARG A 142 2.16 -13.09 3.48
C ARG A 142 3.67 -12.96 3.61
N VAL A 143 4.17 -11.81 3.18
CA VAL A 143 5.55 -11.37 3.42
C VAL A 143 5.55 -10.06 4.20
N GLU A 144 6.65 -9.75 4.85
CA GLU A 144 6.83 -8.55 5.65
C GLU A 144 7.89 -7.62 5.05
N VAL A 145 7.63 -6.32 5.10
CA VAL A 145 8.54 -5.27 4.65
C VAL A 145 8.34 -4.02 5.49
N GLY A 146 9.42 -3.47 6.04
CA GLY A 146 9.38 -2.19 6.78
C GLY A 146 8.37 -2.15 7.94
N GLY A 147 8.08 -3.29 8.58
CA GLY A 147 7.08 -3.37 9.66
C GLY A 147 5.62 -3.43 9.21
N ALA A 148 5.36 -3.59 7.91
CA ALA A 148 4.03 -3.84 7.32
C ALA A 148 4.04 -5.14 6.52
N TRP A 149 2.86 -5.60 6.09
CA TRP A 149 2.73 -6.87 5.37
C TRP A 149 2.16 -6.72 3.95
N VAL A 150 2.49 -7.67 3.09
CA VAL A 150 1.75 -7.93 1.86
C VAL A 150 1.07 -9.28 2.01
N GLU A 151 -0.26 -9.29 2.01
CA GLU A 151 -1.06 -10.52 2.11
C GLU A 151 -1.53 -10.97 0.72
N PHE A 152 -1.45 -12.27 0.45
CA PHE A 152 -1.84 -12.85 -0.84
C PHE A 152 -3.12 -13.66 -0.68
N HIS A 153 -4.19 -13.20 -1.33
CA HIS A 153 -5.52 -13.80 -1.24
C HIS A 153 -5.85 -14.48 -2.56
N GLN A 154 -6.38 -15.70 -2.52
CA GLN A 154 -6.84 -16.36 -3.75
C GLN A 154 -7.82 -15.47 -4.52
N GLY A 155 -7.58 -15.26 -5.81
CA GLY A 155 -8.43 -14.46 -6.68
C GLY A 155 -7.88 -14.32 -8.10
N ASP A 156 -8.46 -13.37 -8.85
CA ASP A 156 -8.01 -13.01 -10.20
C ASP A 156 -7.13 -11.76 -10.13
N PRO A 157 -5.80 -11.89 -10.24
CA PRO A 157 -4.88 -10.74 -10.21
C PRO A 157 -4.76 -10.04 -11.57
N SER A 158 -5.46 -10.53 -12.61
CA SER A 158 -5.23 -10.14 -14.00
C SER A 158 -5.14 -8.63 -14.17
N ALA A 159 -4.10 -8.22 -14.90
CA ALA A 159 -3.87 -6.84 -15.26
C ALA A 159 -5.13 -6.24 -15.90
N ARG A 160 -5.43 -5.02 -15.50
CA ARG A 160 -6.57 -4.24 -15.98
C ARG A 160 -6.03 -3.02 -16.72
N ASP A 161 -6.77 -2.50 -17.70
CA ASP A 161 -6.33 -1.32 -18.47
C ASP A 161 -6.15 -0.07 -17.59
N LYS A 162 -6.93 0.01 -16.51
CA LYS A 162 -6.97 1.14 -15.58
C LYS A 162 -6.90 0.66 -14.12
N PRO A 163 -5.80 0.07 -13.64
CA PRO A 163 -5.75 -0.53 -12.30
C PRO A 163 -5.80 0.54 -11.21
N LEU A 164 -6.38 0.20 -10.04
CA LEU A 164 -6.33 1.03 -8.83
C LEU A 164 -4.91 1.09 -8.27
N LEU A 165 -4.25 -0.06 -8.14
CA LEU A 165 -2.88 -0.10 -7.64
C LEU A 165 -1.93 0.51 -8.66
N ASN A 166 -1.18 1.52 -8.24
CA ASN A 166 -0.06 2.05 -9.01
C ASN A 166 1.20 1.24 -8.66
N HIS A 167 1.59 1.26 -7.38
CA HIS A 167 2.73 0.49 -6.89
C HIS A 167 2.70 0.35 -5.35
N LEU A 168 3.41 -0.67 -4.88
CA LEU A 168 3.86 -0.76 -3.49
C LEU A 168 5.16 0.03 -3.36
N ALA A 169 5.31 0.85 -2.33
CA ALA A 169 6.50 1.67 -2.11
C ALA A 169 7.21 1.22 -0.83
N VAL A 170 8.51 0.99 -0.95
CA VAL A 170 9.40 0.53 0.11
C VAL A 170 10.51 1.55 0.28
N LEU A 171 10.60 2.14 1.47
CA LEU A 171 11.72 3.02 1.83
C LEU A 171 12.97 2.16 2.07
N VAL A 172 14.07 2.51 1.41
CA VAL A 172 15.35 1.80 1.49
C VAL A 172 16.52 2.75 1.69
N ASP A 173 17.62 2.20 2.18
CA ASP A 173 18.86 2.95 2.35
C ASP A 173 19.59 3.18 1.01
N SER A 174 19.44 2.27 0.04
CA SER A 174 20.01 2.44 -1.30
C SER A 174 19.14 1.85 -2.41
N ALA A 175 18.61 2.70 -3.28
CA ALA A 175 17.93 2.22 -4.49
C ALA A 175 18.91 1.61 -5.50
N GLN A 176 20.18 2.04 -5.47
CA GLN A 176 21.24 1.51 -6.34
C GLN A 176 21.56 0.04 -6.05
N GLU A 177 21.55 -0.37 -4.78
CA GLU A 177 21.75 -1.78 -4.41
C GLU A 177 20.64 -2.67 -5.01
N HIS A 178 19.38 -2.23 -4.93
CA HIS A 178 18.26 -2.94 -5.53
C HIS A 178 18.31 -2.98 -7.07
N ILE A 179 18.85 -1.95 -7.72
CA ILE A 179 19.08 -1.97 -9.18
C ILE A 179 20.07 -3.08 -9.57
N GLU A 180 21.20 -3.20 -8.85
CA GLU A 180 22.23 -4.19 -9.16
C GLU A 180 21.79 -5.62 -8.81
N GLU A 181 21.05 -5.79 -7.71
CA GLU A 181 20.43 -7.06 -7.36
C GLU A 181 19.40 -7.49 -8.41
N ALA A 182 18.52 -6.60 -8.84
CA ALA A 182 17.52 -6.88 -9.88
C ALA A 182 18.18 -7.36 -11.19
N LYS A 183 19.26 -6.68 -11.64
CA LYS A 183 20.04 -7.11 -12.81
C LYS A 183 20.66 -8.50 -12.62
N THR A 184 21.20 -8.77 -11.44
CA THR A 184 21.84 -10.05 -11.12
C THR A 184 20.84 -11.20 -11.13
N LEU A 185 19.64 -10.97 -10.60
CA LEU A 185 18.56 -11.95 -10.53
C LEU A 185 17.70 -12.04 -11.80
N GLY A 186 17.94 -11.15 -12.77
CA GLY A 186 17.15 -11.06 -14.00
C GLY A 186 15.72 -10.56 -13.78
N ILE A 187 15.49 -9.77 -12.74
CA ILE A 187 14.20 -9.11 -12.46
C ILE A 187 14.05 -7.91 -13.39
N GLU A 188 12.86 -7.76 -13.98
CA GLU A 188 12.55 -6.65 -14.87
C GLU A 188 12.52 -5.32 -14.10
N ILE A 189 13.40 -4.40 -14.51
CA ILE A 189 13.36 -2.99 -14.12
C ILE A 189 12.37 -2.29 -15.04
N ASP A 190 11.30 -1.77 -14.48
CA ASP A 190 10.27 -1.01 -15.20
C ASP A 190 10.68 0.45 -15.41
N ASP A 191 11.28 1.08 -14.39
CA ASP A 191 11.70 2.49 -14.45
C ASP A 191 12.76 2.82 -13.39
N ILE A 192 13.54 3.88 -13.62
CA ILE A 192 14.46 4.47 -12.64
C ILE A 192 14.20 5.98 -12.62
N VAL A 193 13.83 6.49 -11.45
CA VAL A 193 13.44 7.88 -11.26
C VAL A 193 14.46 8.59 -10.39
N ASP A 194 15.09 9.62 -10.96
CA ASP A 194 15.96 10.55 -10.26
C ASP A 194 15.24 11.89 -10.08
N ALA A 195 14.58 12.04 -8.93
CA ALA A 195 13.82 13.24 -8.58
C ALA A 195 14.65 14.17 -7.66
N GLU A 196 14.16 15.39 -7.41
CA GLU A 196 14.89 16.38 -6.61
C GLU A 196 15.31 15.84 -5.23
N ASN A 197 14.41 15.14 -4.55
CA ASN A 197 14.59 14.68 -3.16
C ASN A 197 14.71 13.16 -3.01
N THR A 198 14.44 12.39 -4.06
CA THR A 198 14.42 10.93 -4.00
C THR A 198 15.13 10.31 -5.20
N TYR A 199 15.70 9.14 -4.98
CA TYR A 199 16.17 8.25 -6.03
C TYR A 199 15.41 6.93 -5.89
N ALA A 200 14.79 6.45 -6.96
CA ALA A 200 13.92 5.29 -6.89
C ALA A 200 14.08 4.37 -8.09
N VAL A 201 13.90 3.07 -7.85
CA VAL A 201 13.77 2.04 -8.89
C VAL A 201 12.43 1.35 -8.78
N PHE A 202 11.78 1.12 -9.92
CA PHE A 202 10.56 0.36 -10.02
C PHE A 202 10.86 -1.00 -10.64
N LEU A 203 10.52 -2.07 -9.92
CA LEU A 203 10.63 -3.44 -10.39
C LEU A 203 9.25 -4.00 -10.75
N ARG A 204 9.20 -4.87 -11.75
CA ARG A 204 8.02 -5.70 -12.01
C ARG A 204 8.02 -6.88 -11.04
N GLY A 205 7.08 -6.86 -10.11
CA GLY A 205 6.84 -7.97 -9.21
C GLY A 205 5.87 -9.01 -9.78
N PRO A 206 5.57 -10.06 -8.99
CA PRO A 206 4.59 -11.07 -9.32
C PRO A 206 3.26 -10.47 -9.77
N GLU A 207 2.62 -11.15 -10.72
CA GLU A 207 1.28 -10.81 -11.20
C GLU A 207 1.15 -9.37 -11.75
N GLY A 208 2.28 -8.79 -12.16
CA GLY A 208 2.35 -7.46 -12.76
C GLY A 208 2.34 -6.31 -11.75
N VAL A 209 2.37 -6.60 -10.45
CA VAL A 209 2.41 -5.57 -9.40
C VAL A 209 3.75 -4.86 -9.41
N ARG A 210 3.71 -3.53 -9.51
CA ARG A 210 4.92 -2.70 -9.49
C ARG A 210 5.38 -2.47 -8.04
N VAL A 211 6.67 -2.64 -7.79
CA VAL A 211 7.31 -2.37 -6.50
C VAL A 211 8.35 -1.27 -6.67
N GLU A 212 8.21 -0.18 -5.93
CA GLU A 212 9.13 0.93 -5.86
C GLU A 212 10.04 0.78 -4.64
N TYR A 213 11.35 0.80 -4.86
CA TYR A 213 12.35 1.00 -3.81
C TYR A 213 12.81 2.44 -3.87
N VAL A 214 12.48 3.21 -2.84
CA VAL A 214 12.73 4.65 -2.79
C VAL A 214 13.76 4.96 -1.71
N GLU A 215 14.78 5.70 -2.10
CA GLU A 215 15.82 6.24 -1.24
C GLU A 215 15.59 7.76 -1.11
N HIS A 216 15.62 8.28 0.13
CA HIS A 216 15.68 9.73 0.35
C HIS A 216 17.10 10.21 0.11
N LYS A 217 17.27 11.25 -0.72
CA LYS A 217 18.58 11.85 -0.93
C LYS A 217 19.06 12.54 0.35
N PRO A 218 20.39 12.63 0.61
CA PRO A 218 20.93 13.28 1.81
C PRO A 218 20.49 14.75 1.99
N THR A 219 20.07 15.41 0.91
CA THR A 219 19.56 16.79 0.91
C THR A 219 18.12 16.89 1.43
N PHE A 220 17.41 15.78 1.59
CA PHE A 220 16.04 15.74 2.04
C PHE A 220 15.96 15.68 3.57
N SER A 221 15.19 16.59 4.17
CA SER A 221 14.90 16.62 5.61
C SER A 221 13.40 16.56 5.81
N LEU A 222 12.93 15.53 6.53
CA LEU A 222 11.57 15.46 7.07
C LEU A 222 11.53 16.33 8.33
N VAL A 223 11.45 17.65 8.11
CA VAL A 223 11.28 18.66 9.18
C VAL A 223 9.88 18.56 9.78
#